data_AF-A0A420ZBW2-F1
#
_entry.id   AF-A0A420ZBW2-F1
#
_cell.length_a   1.000
_cell.length_b   1.000
_cell.length_c   1.000
_cell.angle_alpha   90.00
_cell.angle_beta   90.00
_cell.angle_gamma   90.00
#
_symmetry.space_group_name_H-M   'P 1'
#
loop_
_entity.id
_entity.type
_entity.pdbx_description
1 polymer ?
#
loop_
_entity_poly.entity_id
_entity_poly.type
_entity_poly.pdbx_seq_one_letter_code
_entity_poly.pdbx_strand_id
1 'polypeptide(L)'
;MLNKKILWTILLVFLCFDPIFSYIAITEFNLKEAYPLSAYFVHGISPLFYFVFIPVSMVGIYLLVKATGWLAVKTEKNPKPDTREVSERIGLTSIVIAWGIGVTSVNLSVLFSGMKPVLSGNWRYWMAVGVLLGVVYALYESHKSERKKQ
;
A
#
# COMPACT_ATOMS: atom_id res chain seq x y z
N MET A 1 -1.85 0.28 18.16
CA MET A 1 -1.25 0.72 16.89
C MET A 1 0.24 0.46 16.92
N LEU A 2 0.82 -0.09 15.86
CA LEU A 2 2.26 -0.33 15.75
C LEU A 2 3.03 1.00 15.70
N ASN A 3 4.33 0.94 16.02
CA ASN A 3 5.22 2.08 15.88
C ASN A 3 5.37 2.46 14.39
N LYS A 4 5.39 3.76 14.09
CA LYS A 4 5.57 4.30 12.73
C LYS A 4 6.81 3.75 12.04
N LYS A 5 7.92 3.55 12.77
CA LYS A 5 9.15 2.95 12.22
C LYS A 5 8.89 1.53 11.71
N ILE A 6 8.21 0.70 12.51
CA ILE A 6 7.87 -0.68 12.15
C ILE A 6 6.96 -0.70 10.93
N LEU A 7 5.93 0.16 10.90
CA LEU A 7 5.01 0.25 9.76
C LEU A 7 5.73 0.65 8.48
N TRP A 8 6.66 1.60 8.54
CA TRP A 8 7.49 1.97 7.38
C TRP A 8 8.38 0.84 6.93
N THR A 9 8.98 0.08 7.86
CA THR A 9 9.79 -1.09 7.51
C THR A 9 8.94 -2.16 6.82
N ILE A 10 7.76 -2.48 7.35
CA ILE A 10 6.84 -3.44 6.73
C ILE A 10 6.45 -2.98 5.32
N LEU A 11 6.07 -1.71 5.18
CA LEU A 11 5.70 -1.15 3.88
C LEU A 11 6.87 -1.19 2.90
N LEU A 12 8.08 -0.84 3.33
CA LEU A 12 9.27 -0.90 2.49
C LEU A 12 9.54 -2.33 2.00
N VAL A 13 9.39 -3.34 2.88
CA VAL A 13 9.51 -4.74 2.48
C VAL A 13 8.50 -5.10 1.40
N PHE A 14 7.24 -4.67 1.52
CA PHE A 14 6.21 -4.89 0.49
C PHE A 14 6.56 -4.18 -0.82
N LEU A 15 6.95 -2.90 -0.74
CA LEU A 15 7.33 -2.09 -1.91
C LEU A 15 8.57 -2.61 -2.62
N CYS A 16 9.46 -3.32 -1.94
CA CYS A 16 10.59 -3.99 -2.59
C CYS A 16 10.17 -5.36 -3.14
N PHE A 17 9.45 -6.17 -2.36
CA PHE A 17 9.05 -7.51 -2.74
C PHE A 17 8.17 -7.51 -3.99
N ASP A 18 7.13 -6.67 -4.04
CA ASP A 18 6.12 -6.72 -5.12
C ASP A 18 6.72 -6.42 -6.51
N PRO A 19 7.53 -5.37 -6.69
CA PRO A 19 8.14 -5.09 -8.00
C PRO A 19 9.25 -6.08 -8.37
N ILE A 20 10.03 -6.59 -7.41
CA ILE A 20 11.03 -7.65 -7.67
C ILE A 20 10.33 -8.92 -8.14
N PHE A 21 9.28 -9.33 -7.44
CA PHE A 21 8.47 -10.48 -7.82
C PHE A 21 7.87 -10.30 -9.22
N SER A 22 7.28 -9.13 -9.48
CA SER A 22 6.65 -8.83 -10.77
C SER A 22 7.66 -8.82 -11.92
N TYR A 23 8.88 -8.31 -11.68
CA TYR A 23 9.99 -8.39 -12.62
C TYR A 23 10.30 -9.84 -12.98
N ILE A 24 10.55 -10.71 -11.99
CA ILE A 24 10.85 -12.14 -12.20
C ILE A 24 9.69 -12.83 -12.92
N ALA A 25 8.44 -12.55 -12.51
CA ALA A 25 7.24 -13.11 -13.11
C ALA A 25 7.14 -12.82 -14.62
N ILE A 26 7.49 -11.61 -15.04
CA ILE A 26 7.43 -11.22 -16.45
C ILE A 26 8.63 -11.71 -17.24
N THR A 27 9.86 -11.59 -16.69
CA THR A 27 11.07 -11.94 -17.44
C THR A 27 11.31 -13.44 -17.54
N GLU A 28 11.05 -14.19 -16.46
CA GLU A 28 11.37 -15.62 -16.40
C GLU A 28 10.16 -16.52 -16.66
N PHE A 29 8.95 -16.05 -16.35
CA PHE A 29 7.73 -16.87 -16.40
C PHE A 29 6.73 -16.40 -17.46
N ASN A 30 7.08 -15.42 -18.30
CA ASN A 30 6.23 -14.85 -19.35
C ASN A 30 4.82 -14.43 -18.87
N LEU A 31 4.68 -14.10 -17.58
CA LEU A 31 3.44 -13.55 -17.06
C LEU A 31 3.23 -12.13 -17.59
N LYS A 32 1.99 -11.64 -17.51
CA LYS A 32 1.63 -10.28 -17.93
C LYS A 32 1.21 -9.45 -16.74
N GLU A 33 1.81 -8.27 -16.62
CA GLU A 33 1.34 -7.20 -15.73
C GLU A 33 -0.16 -6.93 -15.92
N ALA A 34 -0.88 -6.93 -14.82
CA ALA A 34 -2.33 -6.79 -14.79
C ALA A 34 -2.79 -5.33 -14.59
N TYR A 35 -1.93 -4.49 -14.02
CA TYR A 35 -2.18 -3.06 -13.85
C TYR A 35 -1.88 -2.29 -15.15
N PRO A 36 -2.86 -1.58 -15.75
CA PRO A 36 -2.66 -0.94 -17.05
C PRO A 36 -1.51 0.07 -17.10
N LEU A 37 -1.34 0.85 -16.02
CA LEU A 37 -0.31 1.88 -15.96
C LEU A 37 1.08 1.25 -15.93
N SER A 38 1.35 0.30 -15.02
CA SER A 38 2.65 -0.38 -14.99
C SER A 38 2.87 -1.19 -16.26
N ALA A 39 1.82 -1.85 -16.80
CA ALA A 39 1.90 -2.60 -18.06
C ALA A 39 2.43 -1.75 -19.22
N TYR A 40 1.98 -0.49 -19.33
CA TYR A 40 2.48 0.44 -20.36
C TYR A 40 3.99 0.66 -20.25
N PHE A 41 4.52 0.90 -19.04
CA PHE A 41 5.95 1.14 -18.85
C PHE A 41 6.79 -0.13 -18.97
N VAL A 42 6.34 -1.25 -18.40
CA VAL A 42 7.16 -2.48 -18.28
C VAL A 42 7.18 -3.29 -19.57
N HIS A 43 6.07 -3.38 -20.29
CA HIS A 43 6.01 -4.08 -21.57
C HIS A 43 6.31 -3.16 -22.76
N GLY A 44 5.97 -1.88 -22.64
CA GLY A 44 6.18 -0.90 -23.72
C GLY A 44 7.60 -0.31 -23.76
N ILE A 45 8.29 -0.24 -22.61
CA ILE A 45 9.62 0.38 -22.53
C ILE A 45 10.66 -0.60 -21.97
N SER A 46 10.53 -1.00 -20.70
CA SER A 46 11.47 -1.96 -20.08
C SER A 46 10.93 -2.54 -18.77
N PRO A 47 11.10 -3.85 -18.51
CA PRO A 47 10.79 -4.44 -17.20
C PRO A 47 11.54 -3.79 -16.03
N LEU A 48 12.67 -3.11 -16.28
CA LEU A 48 13.43 -2.40 -15.23
C LEU A 48 12.65 -1.24 -14.59
N PHE A 49 11.56 -0.78 -15.21
CA PHE A 49 10.68 0.24 -14.60
C PHE A 49 10.05 -0.22 -13.28
N TYR A 50 9.98 -1.53 -12.99
CA TYR A 50 9.62 -2.03 -11.67
C TYR A 50 10.48 -1.45 -10.54
N PHE A 51 11.79 -1.30 -10.76
CA PHE A 51 12.69 -0.75 -9.76
C PHE A 51 12.53 0.77 -9.60
N VAL A 52 12.07 1.46 -10.64
CA VAL A 52 11.74 2.90 -10.58
C VAL A 52 10.46 3.12 -9.78
N PHE A 53 9.50 2.19 -9.83
CA PHE A 53 8.27 2.30 -9.04
C PHE A 53 8.51 2.20 -7.53
N ILE A 54 9.61 1.59 -7.07
CA ILE A 54 9.94 1.51 -5.63
C ILE A 54 10.12 2.92 -5.01
N PRO A 55 11.10 3.74 -5.44
CA PRO A 55 11.28 5.08 -4.88
C PRO A 55 10.08 5.99 -5.15
N VAL A 56 9.45 5.90 -6.33
CA VAL A 56 8.27 6.73 -6.67
C VAL A 56 7.10 6.43 -5.73
N SER A 57 6.80 5.15 -5.49
CA SER A 57 5.73 4.74 -4.57
C SER A 57 6.06 5.16 -3.13
N MET A 58 7.31 5.01 -2.71
CA MET A 58 7.74 5.41 -1.38
C MET A 58 7.56 6.91 -1.14
N VAL A 59 7.98 7.75 -2.10
CA VAL A 59 7.77 9.21 -2.04
C VAL A 59 6.29 9.56 -2.06
N GLY A 60 5.52 8.95 -2.96
CA GLY A 60 4.08 9.16 -3.05
C GLY A 60 3.35 8.84 -1.74
N ILE A 61 3.65 7.68 -1.15
CA ILE A 61 3.05 7.27 0.13
C ILE A 61 3.52 8.17 1.27
N TYR A 62 4.79 8.57 1.30
CA TYR A 62 5.29 9.53 2.29
C TYR A 62 4.50 10.83 2.26
N LEU A 63 4.30 11.40 1.07
CA LEU A 63 3.51 12.62 0.88
C LEU A 63 2.05 12.42 1.29
N LEU A 64 1.43 11.28 0.94
CA LEU A 64 0.07 10.94 1.35
C LEU A 64 -0.07 10.88 2.87
N VAL A 65 0.83 10.16 3.55
CA VAL A 65 0.83 10.06 5.01
C VAL A 65 0.99 11.45 5.64
N LYS A 66 1.92 12.27 5.14
CA LYS A 66 2.09 13.65 5.63
C LYS A 66 0.86 14.52 5.40
N ALA A 67 0.20 14.38 4.24
CA ALA A 67 -1.03 15.08 3.95
C ALA A 67 -2.15 14.70 4.92
N THR A 68 -2.29 13.41 5.28
CA THR A 68 -3.29 12.98 6.28
C THR A 68 -3.08 13.65 7.64
N GLY A 69 -1.83 13.71 8.11
CA GLY A 69 -1.49 14.38 9.36
C GLY A 69 -1.76 15.88 9.34
N TRP A 70 -1.45 16.54 8.22
CA TRP A 70 -1.69 17.98 8.06
C TRP A 70 -3.19 18.30 8.00
N LEU A 71 -3.97 17.52 7.25
CA LEU A 71 -5.41 17.68 7.16
C LEU A 71 -6.07 17.51 8.53
N ALA A 72 -5.68 16.48 9.30
CA ALA A 72 -6.24 16.22 10.63
C ALA A 72 -6.03 17.40 11.60
N VAL A 73 -4.83 18.02 11.60
CA VAL A 73 -4.56 19.20 12.42
C VAL A 73 -5.37 20.40 11.96
N LYS A 74 -5.50 20.60 10.64
CA LYS A 74 -6.24 21.75 10.07
C LYS A 74 -7.74 21.67 10.35
N THR A 75 -8.31 20.48 10.42
CA THR A 75 -9.73 20.26 10.71
C THR A 75 -10.07 20.32 12.21
N GLU A 76 -9.08 20.19 13.09
CA GLU A 76 -9.32 20.19 14.54
C GLU A 76 -9.27 21.61 15.12
N LYS A 77 -10.33 22.01 15.85
CA LYS A 77 -10.46 23.38 16.41
C LYS A 77 -9.41 23.69 17.48
N ASN A 78 -9.01 22.68 18.26
CA ASN A 78 -7.97 22.74 19.29
C ASN A 78 -7.02 21.54 19.12
N PRO A 79 -6.07 21.58 18.16
CA PRO A 79 -5.24 20.44 17.86
C PRO A 79 -4.32 20.11 19.04
N LYS A 80 -4.40 18.88 19.54
CA LYS A 80 -3.44 18.37 20.53
C LYS A 80 -2.09 18.15 19.83
N PRO A 81 -0.95 18.26 20.56
CA PRO A 81 0.38 18.02 20.00
C PRO A 81 0.50 16.68 19.25
N ASP A 82 -0.19 15.65 19.75
CA ASP A 82 -0.13 14.29 19.22
C ASP A 82 -1.10 14.00 18.08
N THR A 83 -2.07 14.89 17.77
CA THR A 83 -3.11 14.61 16.74
C THR A 83 -2.47 14.27 15.39
N ARG A 84 -1.47 15.04 14.98
CA ARG A 84 -0.75 14.81 13.72
C ARG A 84 -0.14 13.43 13.69
N GLU A 85 0.55 13.05 14.77
CA GLU A 85 1.25 11.78 14.82
C GLU A 85 0.30 10.59 14.79
N VAL A 86 -0.80 10.66 15.55
CA VAL A 86 -1.84 9.63 15.56
C VAL A 86 -2.44 9.48 14.18
N SER A 87 -2.83 10.58 13.51
CA SER A 87 -3.38 10.54 12.16
C SER A 87 -2.40 9.96 11.14
N GLU A 88 -1.13 10.37 11.17
CA GLU A 88 -0.10 9.80 10.30
C GLU A 88 0.07 8.28 10.54
N ARG A 89 -0.01 7.81 11.80
CA ARG A 89 0.07 6.38 12.11
C ARG A 89 -1.18 5.62 11.65
N ILE A 90 -2.38 6.19 11.76
CA ILE A 90 -3.62 5.58 11.25
C ILE A 90 -3.51 5.45 9.73
N GLY A 91 -3.20 6.54 9.03
CA GLY A 91 -3.04 6.55 7.58
C GLY A 91 -1.99 5.56 7.09
N LEU A 92 -0.82 5.51 7.73
CA LEU A 92 0.21 4.54 7.38
C LEU A 92 -0.22 3.09 7.63
N THR A 93 -0.94 2.81 8.73
CA THR A 93 -1.46 1.46 8.99
C THR A 93 -2.50 1.06 7.94
N SER A 94 -3.40 1.97 7.57
CA SER A 94 -4.38 1.73 6.49
C SER A 94 -3.71 1.41 5.17
N ILE A 95 -2.63 2.11 4.81
CA ILE A 95 -1.85 1.83 3.60
C ILE A 95 -1.19 0.46 3.68
N VAL A 96 -0.58 0.10 4.82
CA VAL A 96 0.01 -1.22 5.02
C VAL A 96 -1.03 -2.34 4.85
N ILE A 97 -2.23 -2.16 5.41
CA ILE A 97 -3.35 -3.11 5.24
C ILE A 97 -3.74 -3.20 3.76
N ALA A 98 -4.00 -2.05 3.12
CA ALA A 98 -4.46 -2.00 1.74
C ALA A 98 -3.44 -2.60 0.77
N TRP A 99 -2.16 -2.29 0.95
CA TRP A 99 -1.08 -2.82 0.12
C TRP A 99 -0.83 -4.31 0.37
N GLY A 100 -0.70 -4.69 1.64
CA GLY A 100 -0.41 -6.07 2.03
C GLY A 100 -1.49 -7.04 1.57
N ILE A 101 -2.77 -6.68 1.74
CA ILE A 101 -3.89 -7.50 1.28
C ILE A 101 -4.12 -7.33 -0.22
N GLY A 102 -4.07 -6.11 -0.74
CA GLY A 102 -4.46 -5.83 -2.13
C GLY A 102 -3.43 -6.21 -3.19
N VAL A 103 -2.14 -6.21 -2.85
CA VAL A 103 -1.03 -6.42 -3.79
C VAL A 103 -0.16 -7.59 -3.33
N THR A 104 0.39 -7.50 -2.13
CA THR A 104 1.40 -8.48 -1.67
C THR A 104 0.82 -9.88 -1.52
N SER A 105 -0.40 -10.02 -1.00
CA SER A 105 -1.05 -11.34 -0.86
C SER A 105 -1.31 -12.02 -2.22
N VAL A 106 -1.65 -11.23 -3.25
CA VAL A 106 -1.87 -11.70 -4.62
C VAL A 106 -0.57 -12.26 -5.18
N ASN A 107 0.51 -11.49 -5.10
CA ASN A 107 1.84 -11.91 -5.55
C ASN A 107 2.34 -13.15 -4.80
N LEU A 108 2.17 -13.20 -3.49
CA LEU A 108 2.48 -14.40 -2.70
C LEU A 108 1.66 -15.61 -3.15
N SER A 109 0.36 -15.45 -3.42
CA SER A 109 -0.47 -16.57 -3.89
C SER A 109 0.01 -17.12 -5.23
N VAL A 110 0.47 -16.24 -6.15
CA VAL A 110 1.04 -16.63 -7.44
C VAL A 110 2.37 -17.34 -7.24
N LEU A 111 3.22 -16.85 -6.34
CA LEU A 111 4.48 -17.48 -5.97
C LEU A 111 4.25 -18.91 -5.45
N PHE A 112 3.35 -19.07 -4.46
CA PHE A 112 3.04 -20.38 -3.87
C PHE A 112 2.32 -21.32 -4.83
N SER A 113 1.65 -20.78 -5.86
CA SER A 113 1.03 -21.58 -6.92
C SER A 113 2.02 -21.98 -8.03
N GLY A 114 3.31 -21.72 -7.86
CA GLY A 114 4.37 -22.09 -8.80
C GLY A 114 4.40 -21.20 -10.04
N MET A 115 4.14 -19.89 -9.88
CA MET A 115 4.20 -18.89 -10.97
C MET A 115 3.23 -19.15 -12.12
N LYS A 116 2.16 -19.92 -11.86
CA LYS A 116 1.08 -20.11 -12.83
C LYS A 116 0.28 -18.80 -12.96
N PRO A 117 -0.30 -18.49 -14.13
CA PRO A 117 -1.21 -17.37 -14.30
C PRO A 117 -2.52 -17.65 -13.58
N VAL A 118 -2.54 -17.53 -12.25
CA VAL A 118 -3.69 -17.90 -11.43
C VAL A 118 -4.76 -16.79 -11.39
N LEU A 119 -4.45 -15.57 -11.84
CA LEU A 119 -5.25 -14.40 -11.47
C LEU A 119 -5.47 -13.37 -12.58
N SER A 120 -5.69 -13.79 -13.83
CA SER A 120 -6.19 -12.86 -14.87
C SER A 120 -7.64 -12.46 -14.57
N GLY A 121 -7.84 -11.51 -13.66
CA GLY A 121 -9.12 -10.88 -13.33
C GLY A 121 -9.36 -10.66 -11.84
N ASN A 122 -8.86 -11.55 -10.98
CA ASN A 122 -9.16 -11.53 -9.54
C ASN A 122 -8.36 -10.50 -8.72
N TRP A 123 -7.27 -9.96 -9.26
CA TRP A 123 -6.46 -8.96 -8.56
C TRP A 123 -7.29 -7.72 -8.17
N ARG A 124 -8.28 -7.33 -8.99
CA ARG A 124 -9.16 -6.18 -8.72
C ARG A 124 -9.98 -6.38 -7.45
N TYR A 125 -10.45 -7.61 -7.20
CA TYR A 125 -11.21 -7.94 -6.00
C TYR A 125 -10.32 -7.86 -4.76
N TRP A 126 -9.11 -8.42 -4.82
CA TRP A 126 -8.15 -8.33 -3.72
C TRP A 126 -7.77 -6.88 -3.41
N MET A 127 -7.53 -6.08 -4.45
CA MET A 127 -7.24 -4.65 -4.31
C MET A 127 -8.41 -3.91 -3.65
N ALA A 128 -9.65 -4.17 -4.11
CA ALA A 128 -10.85 -3.60 -3.51
C ALA A 128 -11.04 -4.01 -2.04
N VAL A 129 -10.82 -5.29 -1.71
CA VAL A 129 -10.89 -5.81 -0.34
C VAL A 129 -9.84 -5.14 0.55
N GLY A 130 -8.59 -5.04 0.09
CA GLY A 130 -7.51 -4.37 0.81
C GLY A 130 -7.84 -2.91 1.09
N VAL A 131 -8.28 -2.16 0.08
CA VAL A 131 -8.69 -0.75 0.24
C VAL A 131 -9.84 -0.63 1.22
N LEU A 132 -10.87 -1.46 1.10
CA LEU A 132 -12.05 -1.41 1.98
C LEU A 132 -11.66 -1.68 3.44
N LEU A 133 -10.81 -2.69 3.69
CA LEU A 133 -10.30 -2.97 5.04
C LEU A 133 -9.44 -1.82 5.58
N GLY A 134 -8.60 -1.20 4.75
CA GLY A 134 -7.81 -0.03 5.12
C GLY A 134 -8.69 1.18 5.50
N VAL A 135 -9.78 1.41 4.77
CA VAL A 135 -10.76 2.47 5.05
C VAL A 135 -11.54 2.17 6.33
N VAL A 136 -12.06 0.95 6.48
CA VAL A 136 -12.79 0.52 7.69
C VAL A 136 -11.90 0.69 8.93
N TYR A 137 -10.62 0.30 8.83
CA TYR A 137 -9.65 0.51 9.90
C TYR A 137 -9.47 2.01 10.23
N ALA A 138 -9.33 2.86 9.22
CA ALA A 138 -9.17 4.31 9.42
C ALA A 138 -10.38 4.92 10.14
N LEU A 139 -11.59 4.58 9.70
CA LEU A 139 -12.83 5.06 10.30
C LEU A 139 -12.97 4.59 11.75
N TYR A 140 -12.70 3.32 12.01
CA TYR A 140 -12.78 2.73 13.34
C TYR A 140 -11.80 3.39 14.33
N GLU A 141 -10.51 3.50 13.97
CA GLU A 141 -9.52 4.09 14.87
C GLU A 141 -9.69 5.62 15.01
N SER A 142 -10.17 6.31 13.97
CA SER A 142 -10.52 7.74 14.08
C SER A 142 -11.66 7.96 15.08
N HIS A 143 -12.77 7.21 14.95
CA HIS A 143 -13.91 7.30 15.86
C HIS A 143 -13.55 6.96 17.30
N LYS A 144 -12.73 5.91 17.49
CA LYS A 144 -12.21 5.52 18.80
C LYS A 144 -11.29 6.58 19.40
N SER A 145 -10.51 7.28 18.59
CA SER A 145 -9.66 8.39 19.04
C SER A 145 -10.49 9.58 19.50
N GLU A 146 -11.54 9.94 18.76
CA GLU A 146 -12.47 11.02 19.13
C GLU A 146 -13.20 10.74 20.44
N ARG A 147 -13.69 9.51 20.65
CA ARG A 147 -14.34 9.11 21.91
C ARG A 147 -13.42 9.19 23.13
N LYS A 148 -12.11 9.01 22.96
CA LYS A 148 -11.13 9.18 24.05
C LYS A 148 -10.79 10.64 24.34
N LYS A 149 -11.20 11.57 23.46
CA LYS A 149 -11.00 13.01 23.65
C LYS A 149 -12.15 13.67 24.41
N GLN A 150 -13.35 13.06 24.40
CA GLN A 150 -14.51 13.42 25.24
C GLN A 150 -14.32 12.87 26.65
#